data_AF-A0A850Z7U8-F1
#
_entry.id   AF-A0A850Z7U8-F1
#
_cell.length_a   1.000
_cell.length_b   1.000
_cell.length_c   1.000
_cell.angle_alpha   90.00
_cell.angle_beta   90.00
_cell.angle_gamma   90.00
#
_symmetry.space_group_name_H-M   'P 1'
#
loop_
_entity.id
_entity.type
_entity.pdbx_description
1 polymer ?
#
loop_
_entity_poly.entity_id
_entity_poly.type
_entity_poly.pdbx_seq_one_letter_code
_entity_poly.pdbx_strand_id
1 'polypeptide(L)' 'HTRERPYECNKCRKRFQTSSSLFLHQQIHTEEKPICCLSCRKGFLCNCTLISHQCIHTERRTYECPHCGKSF' A
#
# COMPACT_ATOMS: atom_id res chain seq x y z
N HIS A 1 14.63 20.97 2.54
CA HIS A 1 14.06 19.64 2.86
C HIS A 1 14.51 19.20 4.25
N THR A 2 13.73 19.52 5.28
CA THR A 2 13.93 18.97 6.63
C THR A 2 13.60 17.48 6.60
N ARG A 3 14.61 16.62 6.81
CA ARG A 3 14.45 15.16 6.98
C ARG A 3 13.91 14.82 8.37
N GLU A 4 13.09 15.69 8.95
CA GLU A 4 12.57 15.47 10.27
C GLU A 4 11.54 14.34 10.24
N ARG A 5 11.77 13.37 11.13
CA ARG A 5 10.91 12.20 11.30
C ARG A 5 10.44 12.18 12.75
N PRO A 6 9.49 13.06 13.12
CA PRO A 6 9.11 13.22 14.52
C PRO A 6 8.34 12.00 15.07
N TYR A 7 7.75 11.19 14.20
CA TYR A 7 6.92 10.05 14.60
C TYR A 7 7.77 8.79 14.75
N GLU A 8 7.82 8.19 15.94
CA GLU A 8 8.63 7.00 16.23
C GLU A 8 7.74 5.78 16.55
N CYS A 9 8.11 4.61 16.04
CA CYS A 9 7.49 3.36 16.41
C CYS A 9 8.03 2.84 17.75
N ASN A 10 7.17 2.68 18.76
CA ASN A 10 7.57 2.17 20.07
C ASN A 10 8.10 0.73 20.07
N LYS A 11 7.72 -0.10 19.08
CA LYS A 11 8.15 -1.51 19.00
C LYS A 11 9.55 -1.67 18.40
N CYS A 12 9.88 -0.92 17.34
CA CYS A 12 11.14 -1.09 16.60
C CYS A 12 11.98 0.18 16.44
N ARG A 13 11.57 1.29 17.09
CA ARG A 13 12.26 2.58 17.11
C ARG A 13 12.43 3.25 15.74
N LYS A 14 11.75 2.74 14.70
CA LYS A 14 11.78 3.31 13.36
C LYS A 14 11.02 4.64 13.32
N ARG A 15 11.61 5.65 12.68
CA ARG A 15 11.07 7.01 12.59
C ARG A 15 10.43 7.28 11.23
N PHE A 16 9.35 8.05 11.23
CA PHE A 16 8.49 8.38 10.10
C PHE A 16 8.24 9.88 10.02
N GLN A 17 8.00 10.37 8.80
CA GLN A 17 7.75 11.80 8.55
C GLN A 17 6.30 12.19 8.87
N THR A 18 5.37 11.25 8.81
CA THR A 18 3.94 11.50 9.04
C THR A 18 3.35 10.49 10.02
N SER A 19 2.33 10.89 10.76
CA SER A 19 1.58 10.00 11.66
C SER A 19 0.92 8.84 10.89
N SER A 20 0.37 9.11 9.70
CA SER A 20 -0.26 8.07 8.86
C SER A 20 0.73 6.98 8.43
N SER A 21 1.98 7.34 8.13
CA SER A 21 3.02 6.34 7.79
C SER A 21 3.48 5.54 9.01
N LEU A 22 3.55 6.15 10.19
CA LEU A 22 3.74 5.42 11.45
C LEU A 22 2.57 4.47 11.75
N PHE A 23 1.32 4.93 11.59
CA PHE A 23 0.13 4.11 11.82
C PHE A 23 0.10 2.87 10.92
N LEU A 24 0.30 3.05 9.60
CA LEU A 24 0.40 1.94 8.65
C LEU A 24 1.53 0.98 8.98
N HIS A 25 2.65 1.51 9.47
CA HIS A 25 3.75 0.67 9.95
C HIS A 25 3.39 -0.08 11.23
N GLN A 26 2.64 0.50 12.17
CA GLN A 26 2.27 -0.23 13.39
C GLN A 26 1.44 -1.48 13.10
N GLN A 27 0.62 -1.46 12.04
CA GLN A 27 -0.18 -2.59 11.58
C GLN A 27 0.68 -3.80 11.14
N ILE A 28 1.93 -3.60 10.69
CA ILE A 28 2.82 -4.73 10.36
C ILE A 28 3.21 -5.53 11.60
N HIS A 29 3.18 -4.92 12.79
CA HIS A 29 3.53 -5.57 14.05
C HIS A 29 2.35 -6.25 14.73
N THR A 30 1.12 -5.98 14.28
CA THR A 30 -0.10 -6.63 14.79
C THR A 30 -0.59 -7.71 13.83
N GLU A 31 0.00 -7.80 12.63
CA GLU A 31 -0.49 -8.61 11.51
C GLU A 31 -1.95 -8.31 11.13
N GLU A 32 -2.50 -7.20 11.66
CA GLU A 32 -3.84 -6.76 11.35
C GLU A 32 -3.84 -6.18 9.95
N LYS A 33 -4.69 -6.74 9.11
CA LYS A 33 -4.95 -6.26 7.77
C LYS A 33 -6.39 -5.78 7.75
N PRO A 34 -6.65 -4.50 8.09
CA PRO A 34 -8.00 -4.00 8.30
C PRO A 34 -8.86 -4.05 7.04
N ILE A 35 -8.23 -4.16 5.87
CA ILE A 35 -8.92 -4.13 4.58
C ILE A 35 -8.56 -5.39 3.81
N CYS A 36 -9.56 -6.08 3.27
CA CYS A 36 -9.38 -7.32 2.52
C CYS A 36 -9.90 -7.18 1.08
N CYS A 37 -9.21 -7.81 0.15
CA CYS A 37 -9.71 -8.00 -1.20
C CYS A 37 -10.92 -8.95 -1.15
N LEU A 38 -12.05 -8.53 -1.69
CA LEU A 38 -13.26 -9.36 -1.73
C LEU A 38 -13.10 -10.56 -2.68
N SER A 39 -12.31 -10.42 -3.75
CA SER A 39 -12.13 -11.46 -4.77
C SER A 39 -11.27 -12.64 -4.29
N CYS A 40 -10.20 -12.37 -3.53
CA CYS A 40 -9.24 -13.42 -3.11
C CYS A 40 -8.98 -13.48 -1.61
N ARG A 41 -9.71 -12.69 -0.80
CA ARG A 41 -9.57 -12.58 0.67
C ARG A 41 -8.19 -12.16 1.18
N LYS A 42 -7.28 -11.72 0.29
CA LYS A 42 -5.96 -11.21 0.69
C LYS A 42 -6.13 -9.89 1.46
N GLY A 43 -5.54 -9.80 2.65
CA GLY A 43 -5.54 -8.58 3.45
C GLY A 43 -4.47 -7.56 3.02
N PHE A 44 -4.73 -6.28 3.28
CA PHE A 44 -3.90 -5.12 2.98
C PHE A 44 -3.90 -4.12 4.14
N LEU A 45 -2.82 -3.34 4.22
CA LEU A 45 -2.62 -2.33 5.26
C LEU A 45 -3.19 -0.96 4.87
N CYS A 46 -3.21 -0.63 3.57
CA CYS A 46 -3.81 0.60 3.05
C CYS A 46 -4.71 0.37 1.84
N ASN A 47 -5.64 1.30 1.64
CA ASN A 47 -6.52 1.31 0.47
C ASN A 47 -5.72 1.44 -0.84
N CYS A 48 -4.66 2.25 -0.85
CA CYS A 48 -3.74 2.39 -1.98
C CYS A 48 -3.24 1.04 -2.52
N THR A 49 -2.77 0.17 -1.61
CA THR A 49 -2.26 -1.16 -1.94
C THR A 49 -3.37 -2.12 -2.35
N LEU A 50 -4.57 -2.01 -1.77
CA LEU A 50 -5.73 -2.80 -2.18
C LEU A 50 -6.17 -2.43 -3.61
N ILE A 51 -6.30 -1.13 -3.92
CA ILE A 51 -6.72 -0.66 -5.25
C ILE A 51 -5.73 -1.13 -6.30
N SER A 52 -4.42 -0.93 -6.05
CA SER A 52 -3.38 -1.43 -6.95
C SER A 52 -3.43 -2.95 -7.11
N HIS A 53 -3.74 -3.68 -6.04
CA HIS A 53 -3.93 -5.13 -6.11
C HIS A 53 -5.17 -5.52 -6.93
N GLN A 54 -6.30 -4.79 -6.82
CA GLN A 54 -7.52 -5.11 -7.56
C GLN A 54 -7.33 -5.02 -9.09
N CYS A 55 -6.34 -4.26 -9.56
CA CYS A 55 -5.94 -4.25 -10.97
C CYS A 55 -5.52 -5.63 -11.50
N ILE A 56 -5.02 -6.53 -10.64
CA ILE A 56 -4.65 -7.89 -11.08
C ILE A 56 -5.87 -8.77 -11.35
N HIS A 57 -6.98 -8.51 -10.64
CA HIS A 57 -8.22 -9.28 -10.79
C HIS A 57 -9.07 -8.79 -11.94
N THR A 58 -8.86 -7.55 -12.37
CA THR A 58 -9.75 -6.88 -13.31
C THR A 58 -9.27 -6.92 -14.75
N GLU A 59 -8.13 -7.54 -15.06
CA GLU A 59 -7.51 -7.55 -16.41
C GLU A 59 -7.38 -6.14 -17.06
N ARG A 60 -7.63 -5.05 -16.33
CA ARG A 60 -7.53 -3.66 -16.79
C ARG A 60 -6.08 -3.17 -16.84
N ARG A 61 -5.13 -4.09 -17.08
CA ARG A 61 -3.75 -3.78 -17.46
C ARG A 61 -3.63 -3.85 -18.96
N THR A 62 -4.31 -2.92 -19.60
CA THR A 62 -3.95 -2.54 -20.95
C THR A 62 -3.97 -1.02 -21.01
N TYR A 63 -2.95 -0.37 -20.44
CA TYR A 63 -2.58 0.91 -21.05
C TYR A 63 -1.99 0.57 -22.42
N GLU A 64 -2.82 0.61 -23.45
CA GLU A 64 -2.38 0.31 -24.80
C GLU A 64 -1.60 1.51 -25.34
N CYS A 65 -0.33 1.30 -25.64
CA CYS A 65 0.49 2.29 -26.32
C CYS A 65 -0.07 2.55 -27.73
N PRO A 66 -0.59 3.75 -28.05
CA PRO A 66 -1.22 4.02 -29.35
C PRO A 66 -0.22 3.99 -30.53
N HIS A 67 1.08 4.05 -30.24
CA HIS A 67 2.14 3.96 -31.26
C HIS A 67 2.67 2.54 -31.47
N CYS A 68 2.43 1.62 -30.53
CA CYS A 68 3.10 0.33 -30.51
C CYS A 68 2.21 -0.87 -30.19
N GLY A 69 0.92 -0.66 -29.87
CA GLY A 69 -0.08 -1.71 -29.66
C GLY A 69 0.19 -2.63 -28.46
N LYS A 70 1.19 -2.30 -27.64
CA LYS A 70 1.57 -3.09 -26.46
C LYS A 70 0.74 -2.65 -25.26
N SER A 71 0.19 -3.62 -24.57
CA SER A 71 -0.55 -3.46 -23.32
C SER A 71 0.37 -3.58 -22.11
N PHE A 72 0.24 -2.66 -21.15
CA PHE A 72 0.99 -2.61 -19.89
C PHE A 72 0.04 -2.58 -18.67
#